data_AF-B4LC86-F1
#
_entry.id   AF-B4LC86-F1
#
_cell.length_a   1.000
_cell.length_b   1.000
_cell.length_c   1.000
_cell.angle_alpha   90.00
_cell.angle_beta   90.00
_cell.angle_gamma   90.00
#
_symmetry.space_group_name_H-M   'P 1'
#
loop_
_entity.id
_entity.type
_entity.pdbx_description
1 polymer ?
#
loop_
_entity_poly.entity_id
_entity_poly.type
_entity_poly.pdbx_seq_one_letter_code
_entity_poly.pdbx_strand_id
1 'polypeptide(L)'
;MTRKWSDKETKLLLRLYLKYKQEFHERHKKRTEIWQHVVREFEQHGFRTSYIKLDRKFRNMCRTYFNIKRQNKDVEPNWEYFGPMDEILAGTVPETSDQGRPEVEETEPRLEVKKEELGTDYPAVLMDEPNFDELVSSRISEDQREIDVENAGFATGLEAQRVAELRAIRITLEEANEIQRQRNSLLHERNELMKQYLATKFKYNPHLY
;
A
#
# COMPACT_ATOMS: atom_id res chain seq x y z
N MET A 1 -1.67 22.77 -0.43
CA MET A 1 -2.04 22.89 -1.86
C MET A 1 -1.64 21.62 -2.60
N THR A 2 -2.60 20.81 -3.06
CA THR A 2 -2.34 19.62 -3.87
C THR A 2 -2.02 20.03 -5.31
N ARG A 3 -0.91 19.53 -5.86
CA ARG A 3 -0.55 19.76 -7.27
C ARG A 3 -1.64 19.16 -8.17
N LYS A 4 -2.29 19.99 -8.99
CA LYS A 4 -3.25 19.52 -10.00
C LYS A 4 -2.49 18.82 -11.14
N TRP A 5 -2.98 17.65 -11.55
CA TRP A 5 -2.43 16.92 -12.69
C TRP A 5 -2.97 17.52 -13.98
N SER A 6 -2.09 17.82 -14.92
CA SER A 6 -2.49 18.22 -16.27
C SER A 6 -3.09 17.03 -17.02
N ASP A 7 -4.00 17.31 -17.96
CA ASP A 7 -4.51 16.31 -18.88
C ASP A 7 -3.36 15.66 -19.70
N LYS A 8 -2.39 16.47 -20.16
CA LYS A 8 -1.21 15.99 -20.89
C LYS A 8 -0.36 15.02 -20.04
N GLU A 9 -0.16 15.34 -18.77
CA GLU A 9 0.56 14.48 -17.82
C GLU A 9 -0.15 13.15 -17.59
N THR A 10 -1.47 13.21 -17.44
CA THR A 10 -2.30 12.03 -17.19
C THR A 10 -2.31 11.11 -18.41
N LYS A 11 -2.50 11.67 -19.62
CA LYS A 11 -2.42 10.91 -20.88
C LYS A 11 -1.04 10.31 -21.10
N LEU A 12 0.04 11.03 -20.77
CA LEU A 12 1.39 10.51 -20.87
C LEU A 12 1.61 9.33 -19.91
N LEU A 13 1.15 9.43 -18.66
CA LEU A 13 1.23 8.35 -17.69
C LEU A 13 0.56 7.07 -18.21
N LEU A 14 -0.65 7.17 -18.77
CA LEU A 14 -1.37 6.01 -19.31
C LEU A 14 -0.62 5.35 -20.47
N ARG A 15 -0.09 6.15 -21.40
CA ARG A 15 0.70 5.65 -22.53
C ARG A 15 1.96 4.92 -22.09
N LEU A 16 2.71 5.52 -21.15
CA LEU A 16 3.90 4.88 -20.59
C LEU A 16 3.52 3.59 -19.87
N TYR A 17 2.46 3.61 -19.07
CA TYR A 17 2.01 2.40 -18.37
C TYR A 17 1.65 1.27 -19.33
N LEU A 18 0.94 1.57 -20.42
CA LEU A 18 0.61 0.60 -21.46
C LEU A 18 1.88 0.00 -22.10
N LYS A 19 2.87 0.83 -22.40
CA LYS A 19 4.18 0.40 -22.94
C LYS A 19 4.91 -0.56 -21.98
N TYR A 20 4.89 -0.28 -20.69
CA TYR A 20 5.55 -1.09 -19.67
C TYR A 20 4.67 -2.21 -19.09
N LYS A 21 3.43 -2.38 -19.59
CA LYS A 21 2.45 -3.35 -19.05
C LYS A 21 3.02 -4.76 -18.98
N GLN A 22 3.76 -5.19 -19.99
CA GLN A 22 4.39 -6.51 -20.03
C GLN A 22 5.48 -6.65 -18.96
N GLU A 23 6.31 -5.63 -18.77
CA GLU A 23 7.35 -5.62 -17.73
C GLU A 23 6.73 -5.69 -16.33
N PHE A 24 5.55 -5.09 -16.11
CA PHE A 24 4.82 -5.23 -14.85
C PHE A 24 4.32 -6.66 -14.57
N HIS A 25 4.14 -7.48 -15.61
CA HIS A 25 3.77 -8.89 -15.47
C HIS A 25 4.99 -9.81 -15.32
N GLU A 26 6.19 -9.36 -15.71
CA GLU A 26 7.42 -10.12 -15.55
C GLU A 26 7.79 -10.25 -14.05
N ARG A 27 7.70 -11.49 -13.51
CA ARG A 27 7.98 -11.79 -12.09
C ARG A 27 9.42 -11.48 -11.65
N HIS A 28 10.35 -11.29 -12.59
CA HIS A 28 11.77 -11.14 -12.31
C HIS A 28 12.19 -9.70 -12.02
N LYS A 29 11.41 -8.68 -12.42
CA LYS A 29 11.73 -7.27 -12.18
C LYS A 29 10.99 -6.75 -10.96
N LYS A 30 11.65 -5.92 -10.14
CA LYS A 30 10.94 -5.28 -9.04
C LYS A 30 10.03 -4.20 -9.60
N ARG A 31 8.77 -4.19 -9.16
CA ARG A 31 7.79 -3.16 -9.54
C ARG A 31 8.31 -1.72 -9.33
N THR A 32 9.15 -1.51 -8.31
CA THR A 32 9.82 -0.23 -8.05
C THR A 32 10.76 0.20 -9.16
N GLU A 33 11.50 -0.74 -9.76
CA GLU A 33 12.46 -0.45 -10.84
C GLU A 33 11.73 -0.06 -12.12
N ILE A 34 10.63 -0.73 -12.43
CA ILE A 34 9.77 -0.40 -13.59
C ILE A 34 9.20 1.00 -13.42
N TRP A 35 8.68 1.33 -12.25
CA TRP A 35 8.20 2.68 -11.98
C TRP A 35 9.31 3.75 -12.04
N GLN A 36 10.54 3.41 -11.67
CA GLN A 36 11.69 4.31 -11.86
C GLN A 36 12.04 4.51 -13.35
N HIS A 37 11.88 3.48 -14.20
CA HIS A 37 11.98 3.64 -15.66
C HIS A 37 10.87 4.57 -16.19
N VAL A 38 9.63 4.37 -15.75
CA VAL A 38 8.50 5.25 -16.11
C VAL A 38 8.80 6.70 -15.71
N VAL A 39 9.32 6.95 -14.51
CA VAL A 39 9.72 8.31 -14.07
C VAL A 39 10.78 8.91 -14.98
N ARG A 40 11.82 8.14 -15.34
CA ARG A 40 12.88 8.64 -16.22
C ARG A 40 12.34 9.07 -17.59
N GLU A 41 11.46 8.28 -18.20
CA GLU A 41 10.80 8.69 -19.45
C GLU A 41 9.84 9.89 -19.23
N PHE A 42 9.14 9.94 -18.10
CA PHE A 42 8.26 11.06 -17.76
C PHE A 42 9.03 12.38 -17.60
N GLU A 43 10.22 12.33 -17.02
CA GLU A 43 11.13 13.48 -16.87
C GLU A 43 11.72 13.94 -18.21
N GLN A 44 12.00 13.03 -19.15
CA GLN A 44 12.44 13.37 -20.50
C GLN A 44 11.41 14.20 -21.27
N HIS A 45 10.12 14.00 -20.97
CA HIS A 45 9.03 14.81 -21.51
C HIS A 45 8.83 16.15 -20.79
N GLY A 46 9.71 16.51 -19.85
CA GLY A 46 9.71 17.80 -19.16
C GLY A 46 8.89 17.83 -17.86
N PHE A 47 8.34 16.69 -17.42
CA PHE A 47 7.53 16.62 -16.20
C PHE A 47 8.33 15.98 -15.06
N ARG A 48 8.74 16.79 -14.08
CA ARG A 48 9.44 16.28 -12.89
C ARG A 48 8.44 15.73 -11.88
N THR A 49 8.52 14.44 -11.57
CA THR A 49 7.65 13.77 -10.59
C THR A 49 8.32 12.53 -10.00
N SER A 50 7.98 12.17 -8.77
CA SER A 50 8.46 10.95 -8.11
C SER A 50 7.59 9.74 -8.46
N TYR A 51 8.20 8.55 -8.49
CA TYR A 51 7.51 7.29 -8.78
C TYR A 51 6.34 7.03 -7.83
N ILE A 52 6.45 7.44 -6.56
CA ILE A 52 5.40 7.30 -5.54
C ILE A 52 4.15 8.09 -5.95
N LYS A 53 4.34 9.29 -6.53
CA LYS A 53 3.24 10.16 -6.98
C LYS A 53 2.57 9.60 -8.23
N LEU A 54 3.34 9.05 -9.18
CA LEU A 54 2.79 8.39 -10.38
C LEU A 54 2.01 7.12 -10.00
N ASP A 55 2.57 6.26 -9.15
CA ASP A 55 1.89 5.04 -8.69
C ASP A 55 0.59 5.38 -7.93
N ARG A 56 0.61 6.37 -7.04
CA ARG A 56 -0.61 6.84 -6.34
C ARG A 56 -1.65 7.38 -7.32
N LYS A 57 -1.24 8.21 -8.29
CA LYS A 57 -2.14 8.76 -9.32
C LYS A 57 -2.76 7.63 -10.15
N PHE A 58 -1.96 6.68 -10.60
CA PHE A 58 -2.43 5.53 -11.37
C PHE A 58 -3.40 4.65 -10.57
N ARG A 59 -3.09 4.33 -9.31
CA ARG A 59 -4.01 3.58 -8.43
C ARG A 59 -5.36 4.28 -8.23
N ASN A 60 -5.35 5.60 -8.04
CA ASN A 60 -6.58 6.38 -7.94
C ASN A 60 -7.39 6.30 -9.23
N MET A 61 -6.74 6.37 -10.39
CA MET A 61 -7.41 6.20 -11.68
C MET A 61 -8.00 4.80 -11.83
N CYS A 62 -7.30 3.74 -11.38
CA CYS A 62 -7.86 2.39 -11.38
C CYS A 62 -9.13 2.31 -10.53
N ARG A 63 -9.14 2.92 -9.34
CA ARG A 63 -10.34 2.96 -8.48
C ARG A 63 -11.50 3.64 -9.20
N THR A 64 -11.27 4.82 -9.79
CA THR A 64 -12.28 5.53 -10.57
C THR A 64 -12.79 4.68 -11.72
N TYR A 65 -11.90 4.04 -12.49
CA TYR A 65 -12.25 3.12 -13.56
C TYR A 65 -13.16 1.97 -13.08
N PHE A 66 -12.77 1.25 -12.03
CA PHE A 66 -13.54 0.12 -11.54
C PHE A 66 -14.90 0.55 -10.95
N ASN A 67 -14.96 1.71 -10.27
CA ASN A 67 -16.21 2.27 -9.79
C ASN A 67 -17.16 2.59 -10.95
N ILE A 68 -16.64 3.25 -11.99
CA ILE A 68 -17.39 3.57 -13.20
C ILE A 68 -17.86 2.30 -13.91
N LYS A 69 -16.98 1.32 -14.12
CA LYS A 69 -17.30 0.05 -14.78
C LYS A 69 -18.33 -0.77 -14.01
N ARG A 70 -18.34 -0.66 -12.68
CA ARG A 70 -19.35 -1.31 -11.81
C ARG A 70 -20.71 -0.62 -11.89
N GLN A 71 -20.73 0.72 -11.93
CA GLN A 71 -21.95 1.53 -11.93
C GLN A 71 -22.61 1.65 -13.30
N ASN A 72 -21.83 1.69 -14.37
CA ASN A 72 -22.31 1.94 -15.73
C ASN A 72 -22.16 0.67 -16.58
N LYS A 73 -22.96 -0.36 -16.29
CA LYS A 73 -23.02 -1.58 -17.13
C LYS A 73 -23.69 -1.32 -18.48
N ASP A 74 -24.62 -0.35 -18.51
CA ASP A 74 -25.51 -0.11 -19.66
C ASP A 74 -25.34 1.29 -20.29
N VAL A 75 -24.47 2.15 -19.74
CA VAL A 75 -24.26 3.53 -20.19
C VAL A 75 -22.79 3.75 -20.54
N GLU A 76 -22.52 4.42 -21.66
CA GLU A 76 -21.17 4.83 -22.02
C GLU A 76 -20.59 5.81 -20.98
N PRO A 77 -19.46 5.47 -20.32
CA PRO A 77 -18.91 6.34 -19.30
C PRO A 77 -18.37 7.66 -19.87
N ASN A 78 -18.84 8.79 -19.34
CA ASN A 78 -18.37 10.14 -19.70
C ASN A 78 -16.99 10.50 -19.11
N TRP A 79 -16.12 9.52 -18.86
CA TRP A 79 -14.79 9.79 -18.31
C TRP A 79 -13.74 9.70 -19.41
N GLU A 80 -13.06 10.83 -19.68
CA GLU A 80 -12.10 10.98 -20.79
C GLU A 80 -10.95 9.96 -20.78
N TYR A 81 -10.65 9.38 -19.61
CA TYR A 81 -9.61 8.36 -19.44
C TYR A 81 -10.15 6.94 -19.41
N PHE A 82 -11.46 6.74 -19.54
CA PHE A 82 -12.08 5.42 -19.48
C PHE A 82 -11.59 4.52 -20.59
N GLY A 83 -11.61 4.97 -21.85
CA GLY A 83 -11.14 4.17 -22.99
C GLY A 83 -9.68 3.71 -22.84
N PRO A 84 -8.72 4.62 -22.62
CA PRO A 84 -7.32 4.23 -22.40
C PRO A 84 -7.12 3.33 -21.17
N MET A 85 -7.90 3.51 -20.10
CA MET A 85 -7.85 2.65 -18.92
C MET A 85 -8.45 1.27 -19.17
N ASP A 86 -9.54 1.19 -19.95
CA ASP A 86 -10.15 -0.07 -20.36
C ASP A 86 -9.17 -0.86 -21.23
N GLU A 87 -8.48 -0.24 -22.18
CA GLU A 87 -7.42 -0.90 -22.96
C GLU A 87 -6.30 -1.48 -22.06
N ILE A 88 -5.89 -0.73 -21.04
CA ILE A 88 -4.87 -1.18 -20.09
C ILE A 88 -5.38 -2.34 -19.22
N LEU A 89 -6.66 -2.34 -18.83
CA LEU A 89 -7.22 -3.25 -17.81
C LEU A 89 -8.15 -4.34 -18.34
N ALA A 90 -8.56 -4.33 -19.61
CA ALA A 90 -9.57 -5.21 -20.22
C ALA A 90 -9.15 -6.70 -20.33
N GLY A 91 -7.98 -7.07 -19.84
CA GLY A 91 -7.53 -8.47 -19.73
C GLY A 91 -7.11 -8.87 -18.32
N THR A 92 -7.20 -7.96 -17.35
CA THR A 92 -6.78 -8.18 -15.96
C THR A 92 -8.03 -8.27 -15.10
N VAL A 93 -8.60 -9.47 -14.99
CA VAL A 93 -9.66 -9.72 -14.00
C VAL A 93 -9.08 -9.37 -12.63
N PRO A 94 -9.72 -8.51 -11.82
CA PRO A 94 -9.29 -8.30 -10.46
C PRO A 94 -9.62 -9.57 -9.69
N GLU A 95 -8.65 -10.47 -9.55
CA GLU A 95 -8.65 -11.39 -8.41
C GLU A 95 -8.54 -10.51 -7.17
N THR A 96 -9.71 -10.27 -6.59
CA THR A 96 -9.91 -9.76 -5.25
C THR A 96 -9.12 -10.66 -4.30
N SER A 97 -7.99 -10.16 -3.79
CA SER A 97 -7.42 -10.67 -2.54
C SER A 97 -8.39 -10.29 -1.43
N ASP A 98 -9.31 -11.21 -1.16
CA ASP A 98 -10.27 -11.23 -0.06
C ASP A 98 -9.54 -11.28 1.30
N GLN A 99 -9.90 -10.36 2.19
CA GLN A 99 -9.99 -10.61 3.63
C GLN A 99 -11.18 -9.82 4.20
N GLY A 100 -12.39 -10.38 4.01
CA GLY A 100 -13.47 -10.54 4.98
C GLY A 100 -13.93 -9.36 5.87
N ARG A 101 -15.19 -8.92 5.67
CA ARG A 101 -16.13 -8.54 6.75
C ARG A 101 -17.57 -8.46 6.20
N PRO A 102 -18.62 -8.91 6.95
CA PRO A 102 -19.88 -9.31 6.37
C PRO A 102 -20.90 -8.17 6.19
N GLU A 103 -21.72 -8.42 5.18
CA GLU A 103 -23.06 -7.99 4.84
C GLU A 103 -23.96 -7.60 6.03
N VAL A 104 -24.56 -6.41 5.97
CA VAL A 104 -25.88 -6.13 6.58
C VAL A 104 -26.65 -5.22 5.61
N GLU A 105 -27.81 -5.74 5.20
CA GLU A 105 -28.86 -5.06 4.44
C GLU A 105 -29.54 -3.95 5.29
N GLU A 106 -30.15 -2.98 4.61
CA GLU A 106 -31.49 -2.42 4.86
C GLU A 106 -31.55 -0.95 4.38
N THR A 107 -32.07 -0.74 3.16
CA THR A 107 -33.43 -0.22 2.84
C THR A 107 -33.46 1.29 2.61
N GLU A 108 -33.61 1.66 1.33
CA GLU A 108 -34.15 2.98 0.95
C GLU A 108 -35.63 3.13 1.39
N PRO A 109 -36.16 4.37 1.33
CA PRO A 109 -37.13 4.59 0.27
C PRO A 109 -36.96 5.92 -0.49
N ARG A 110 -36.70 5.80 -1.80
CA ARG A 110 -37.44 6.38 -2.94
C ARG A 110 -38.58 7.36 -2.63
N LEU A 111 -38.48 8.57 -3.19
CA LEU A 111 -39.65 9.33 -3.67
C LEU A 111 -39.34 9.97 -5.04
N GLU A 112 -40.22 9.68 -5.99
CA GLU A 112 -40.24 10.17 -7.37
C GLU A 112 -40.98 11.52 -7.51
N VAL A 113 -40.91 12.08 -8.73
CA VAL A 113 -41.86 13.02 -9.37
C VAL A 113 -41.53 14.51 -9.11
N LYS A 114 -41.41 15.45 -10.07
CA LYS A 114 -41.93 15.63 -11.45
C LYS A 114 -41.03 16.61 -12.23
N LYS A 115 -40.97 16.46 -13.55
CA LYS A 115 -40.54 17.51 -14.50
C LYS A 115 -41.65 18.57 -14.61
N GLU A 116 -41.29 19.85 -14.59
CA GLU A 116 -42.04 20.92 -15.24
C GLU A 116 -41.08 22.06 -15.63
N GLU A 117 -41.24 22.53 -16.86
CA GLU A 117 -40.39 23.53 -17.52
C GLU A 117 -40.92 24.96 -17.37
N LEU A 118 -40.00 25.91 -17.59
CA LEU A 118 -40.19 27.23 -18.18
C LEU A 118 -40.47 28.45 -17.26
N GLY A 119 -39.51 29.39 -17.28
CA GLY A 119 -39.83 30.75 -17.71
C GLY A 119 -39.83 31.88 -16.67
N THR A 120 -38.80 32.72 -16.79
CA THR A 120 -38.80 34.19 -16.65
C THR A 120 -38.83 34.88 -15.27
N ASP A 121 -37.73 35.60 -15.04
CA ASP A 121 -37.61 36.99 -14.56
C ASP A 121 -38.03 37.33 -13.13
N TYR A 122 -37.05 37.49 -12.23
CA TYR A 122 -37.13 38.33 -11.02
C TYR A 122 -35.72 38.82 -10.60
N PRO A 123 -35.64 39.95 -9.87
CA PRO A 123 -34.63 40.99 -10.04
C PRO A 123 -33.51 40.89 -9.00
N ALA A 124 -32.48 41.72 -9.21
CA ALA A 124 -31.37 41.92 -8.29
C ALA A 124 -31.84 42.20 -6.85
N VAL A 125 -31.76 41.20 -5.98
CA VAL A 125 -31.74 41.35 -4.52
C VAL A 125 -30.52 40.60 -4.00
N LEU A 126 -29.59 41.38 -3.48
CA LEU A 126 -28.42 41.00 -2.71
C LEU A 126 -28.86 40.17 -1.49
N MET A 127 -28.62 38.87 -1.52
CA MET A 127 -28.65 37.97 -0.37
C MET A 127 -27.29 37.26 -0.33
N ASP A 128 -26.52 37.51 0.74
CA ASP A 128 -25.28 36.79 1.02
C ASP A 128 -25.61 35.31 1.26
N GLU A 129 -25.47 34.50 0.21
CA GLU A 129 -25.48 33.05 0.27
C GLU A 129 -24.31 32.57 1.15
N PRO A 130 -24.55 31.73 2.18
CA PRO A 130 -23.47 31.16 2.95
C PRO A 130 -22.64 30.24 2.05
N ASN A 131 -21.33 30.49 2.03
CA ASN A 131 -20.33 29.82 1.22
C ASN A 131 -20.44 28.28 1.32
N PHE A 132 -21.10 27.66 0.34
CA PHE A 132 -21.28 26.21 0.24
C PHE A 132 -19.94 25.44 0.27
N ASP A 133 -18.86 26.05 -0.22
CA ASP A 133 -17.50 25.52 -0.16
C ASP A 133 -16.94 25.44 1.28
N GLU A 134 -17.42 26.29 2.20
CA GLU A 134 -17.01 26.30 3.61
C GLU A 134 -17.76 25.23 4.43
N LEU A 135 -19.02 24.97 4.09
CA LEU A 135 -19.82 23.91 4.70
C LEU A 135 -19.35 22.51 4.27
N VAL A 136 -19.03 22.34 2.98
CA VAL A 136 -18.45 21.10 2.45
C VAL A 136 -17.04 20.89 3.00
N SER A 137 -16.22 21.94 3.08
CA SER A 137 -14.88 21.85 3.68
C SER A 137 -14.92 21.54 5.17
N SER A 138 -15.90 22.05 5.92
CA SER A 138 -16.03 21.78 7.36
C SER A 138 -16.45 20.32 7.63
N ARG A 139 -17.44 19.79 6.89
CA ARG A 139 -17.83 18.36 7.00
C ARG A 139 -16.72 17.41 6.58
N ILE A 140 -16.01 17.70 5.48
CA ILE A 140 -14.86 16.89 5.04
C ILE A 140 -13.71 16.96 6.07
N SER A 141 -13.54 18.08 6.77
CA SER A 141 -12.50 18.25 7.78
C SER A 141 -12.77 17.50 9.09
N GLU A 142 -14.04 17.32 9.46
CA GLU A 142 -14.43 16.54 10.64
C GLU A 142 -14.30 15.03 10.37
N ASP A 143 -14.81 14.54 9.24
CA ASP A 143 -14.69 13.13 8.84
C ASP A 143 -13.23 12.70 8.61
N GLN A 144 -12.39 13.58 8.04
CA GLN A 144 -10.99 13.27 7.82
C GLN A 144 -10.20 13.15 9.14
N ARG A 145 -10.60 13.88 10.20
CA ARG A 145 -9.95 13.81 11.52
C ARG A 145 -10.26 12.51 12.25
N GLU A 146 -11.49 11.99 12.12
CA GLU A 146 -11.85 10.69 12.72
C GLU A 146 -11.13 9.52 12.03
N ILE A 147 -11.05 9.55 10.69
CA ILE A 147 -10.33 8.54 9.89
C ILE A 147 -8.82 8.58 10.16
N ASP A 148 -8.24 9.76 10.39
CA ASP A 148 -6.81 9.92 10.68
C ASP A 148 -6.45 9.44 12.10
N VAL A 149 -7.35 9.57 13.09
CA VAL A 149 -7.18 9.04 14.46
C VAL A 149 -7.31 7.51 14.48
N GLU A 150 -8.25 6.93 13.72
CA GLU A 150 -8.40 5.47 13.61
C GLU A 150 -7.24 4.82 12.84
N ASN A 151 -6.76 5.44 11.76
CA ASN A 151 -5.56 4.96 11.05
C ASN A 151 -4.29 5.05 11.91
N ALA A 152 -4.15 6.09 12.72
CA ALA A 152 -3.05 6.20 13.68
C ALA A 152 -3.14 5.13 14.79
N GLY A 153 -4.35 4.82 15.27
CA GLY A 153 -4.60 3.73 16.21
C GLY A 153 -4.28 2.35 15.64
N PHE A 154 -4.65 2.10 14.38
CA PHE A 154 -4.37 0.83 13.71
C PHE A 154 -2.87 0.65 13.40
N ALA A 155 -2.19 1.72 12.97
CA ALA A 155 -0.75 1.70 12.72
C ALA A 155 0.05 1.43 14.01
N THR A 156 -0.32 2.05 15.12
CA THR A 156 0.34 1.85 16.43
C THR A 156 0.10 0.45 17.00
N GLY A 157 -1.09 -0.13 16.81
CA GLY A 157 -1.38 -1.51 17.19
C GLY A 157 -0.54 -2.53 16.40
N LEU A 158 -0.43 -2.34 15.09
CA LEU A 158 0.37 -3.21 14.22
C LEU A 158 1.88 -3.09 14.54
N GLU A 159 2.35 -1.89 14.86
CA GLU A 159 3.73 -1.65 15.31
C GLU A 159 4.00 -2.30 16.67
N ALA A 160 3.08 -2.22 17.62
CA ALA A 160 3.21 -2.88 18.92
C ALA A 160 3.31 -4.41 18.77
N GLN A 161 2.52 -5.01 17.88
CA GLN A 161 2.60 -6.44 17.57
C GLN A 161 3.96 -6.81 16.94
N ARG A 162 4.44 -6.05 15.96
CA ARG A 162 5.76 -6.27 15.34
C ARG A 162 6.89 -6.16 16.36
N VAL A 163 6.82 -5.18 17.27
CA VAL A 163 7.81 -5.02 18.34
C VAL A 163 7.77 -6.19 19.32
N ALA A 164 6.58 -6.72 19.64
CA ALA A 164 6.44 -7.91 20.48
C ALA A 164 7.05 -9.16 19.84
N GLU A 165 6.80 -9.38 18.54
CA GLU A 165 7.38 -10.48 17.77
C GLU A 165 8.92 -10.39 17.72
N LEU A 166 9.48 -9.19 17.48
CA LEU A 166 10.93 -8.98 17.51
C LEU A 166 11.54 -9.25 18.89
N ARG A 167 10.84 -8.90 19.97
CA ARG A 167 11.29 -9.23 21.33
C ARG A 167 11.27 -10.74 21.57
N ALA A 168 10.22 -11.45 21.12
CA ALA A 168 10.15 -12.90 21.24
C ALA A 168 11.32 -13.58 20.49
N ILE A 169 11.59 -13.16 19.25
CA ILE A 169 12.74 -13.67 18.47
C ILE A 169 14.05 -13.40 19.23
N ARG A 170 14.23 -12.20 19.78
CA ARG A 170 15.43 -11.86 20.55
C ARG A 170 15.62 -12.78 21.77
N ILE A 171 14.57 -13.02 22.55
CA ILE A 171 14.63 -13.90 23.72
C ILE A 171 15.07 -15.30 23.31
N THR A 172 14.44 -15.87 22.27
CA THR A 172 14.79 -17.22 21.78
C THR A 172 16.24 -17.31 21.28
N LEU A 173 16.76 -16.25 20.65
CA LEU A 173 18.16 -16.18 20.22
C LEU A 173 19.12 -16.08 21.41
N GLU A 174 18.78 -15.31 22.44
CA GLU A 174 19.57 -15.21 23.66
C GLU A 174 19.65 -16.57 24.38
N GLU A 175 18.54 -17.29 24.46
CA GLU A 175 18.48 -18.67 25.00
C GLU A 175 19.32 -19.65 24.18
N ALA A 176 19.20 -19.62 22.84
CA ALA A 176 19.99 -20.47 21.96
C ALA A 176 21.50 -20.19 22.10
N ASN A 177 21.89 -18.92 22.19
CA ASN A 177 23.28 -18.52 22.42
C ASN A 177 23.78 -18.94 23.81
N GLU A 178 22.93 -18.94 24.83
CA GLU A 178 23.26 -19.45 26.17
C GLU A 178 23.54 -20.95 26.13
N ILE A 179 22.68 -21.73 25.49
CA ILE A 179 22.88 -23.17 25.30
C ILE A 179 24.20 -23.44 24.57
N GLN A 180 24.51 -22.65 23.53
CA GLN A 180 25.76 -22.79 22.80
C GLN A 180 26.99 -22.46 23.67
N ARG A 181 26.90 -21.43 24.53
CA ARG A 181 27.96 -21.09 25.49
C ARG A 181 28.18 -22.21 26.51
N GLN A 182 27.11 -22.77 27.06
CA GLN A 182 27.18 -23.91 27.98
C GLN A 182 27.82 -25.13 27.30
N ARG A 183 27.43 -25.45 26.07
CA ARG A 183 28.05 -26.52 25.29
C ARG A 183 29.55 -26.30 25.09
N ASN A 184 29.95 -25.08 24.75
CA ASN A 184 31.36 -24.74 24.57
C ASN A 184 32.14 -24.84 25.89
N SER A 185 31.53 -24.45 27.01
CA SER A 185 32.12 -24.59 28.34
C SER A 185 32.36 -26.06 28.70
N LEU A 186 31.36 -26.93 28.51
CA LEU A 186 31.49 -28.37 28.75
C LEU A 186 32.55 -29.03 27.85
N LEU A 187 32.63 -28.61 26.58
CA LEU A 187 33.68 -29.08 25.67
C LEU A 187 35.08 -28.67 26.17
N HIS A 188 35.21 -27.46 26.70
CA HIS A 188 36.46 -26.99 27.27
C HIS A 188 36.85 -27.80 28.52
N GLU A 189 35.91 -28.00 29.45
CA GLU A 189 36.12 -28.82 30.64
C GLU A 189 36.51 -30.26 30.29
N ARG A 190 35.80 -30.89 29.34
CA ARG A 190 36.15 -32.22 28.83
C ARG A 190 37.56 -32.26 28.26
N ASN A 191 37.97 -31.24 27.52
CA ASN A 191 39.31 -31.16 26.95
C ASN A 191 40.39 -31.03 28.03
N GLU A 192 40.14 -30.23 29.07
CA GLU A 192 41.06 -30.10 30.19
C GLU A 192 41.18 -31.40 31.00
N LEU A 193 40.06 -32.05 31.31
CA LEU A 193 40.08 -33.37 31.96
C LEU A 193 40.83 -34.41 31.12
N MET A 194 40.65 -34.38 29.79
CA MET A 194 41.39 -35.26 28.89
C MET A 194 42.90 -34.98 28.91
N LYS A 195 43.32 -33.71 28.93
CA LYS A 195 44.74 -33.35 29.08
C LYS A 195 45.30 -33.83 30.41
N GLN A 196 44.56 -33.64 31.51
CA GLN A 196 44.97 -34.09 32.84
C GLN A 196 45.09 -35.63 32.89
N TYR A 197 44.12 -36.34 32.32
CA TYR A 197 44.16 -37.80 32.24
C TYR A 197 45.37 -38.28 31.44
N LEU A 198 45.63 -37.70 30.26
CA LEU A 198 46.81 -38.05 29.46
C LEU A 198 48.10 -37.76 30.24
N ALA A 199 48.24 -36.57 30.83
CA ALA A 199 49.40 -36.20 31.63
C ALA A 199 49.62 -37.16 32.81
N THR A 200 48.55 -37.60 33.48
CA THR A 200 48.60 -38.55 34.59
C THR A 200 48.99 -39.94 34.07
N LYS A 201 48.38 -40.42 32.99
CA LYS A 201 48.68 -41.71 32.38
C LYS A 201 50.14 -41.80 31.90
N PHE A 202 50.68 -40.73 31.33
CA PHE A 202 52.10 -40.65 30.93
C PHE A 202 53.05 -40.58 32.13
N LYS A 203 52.66 -39.97 33.26
CA LYS A 203 53.46 -39.97 34.50
C LYS A 203 53.56 -41.36 35.15
N TYR A 204 52.50 -42.17 35.08
CA TYR A 204 52.46 -43.50 35.71
C TYR A 204 52.88 -44.66 34.79
N ASN A 205 53.03 -44.43 33.48
CA ASN A 205 53.54 -45.44 32.53
C ASN A 205 54.65 -44.86 31.64
N PRO A 206 55.87 -44.71 32.17
CA PRO A 206 57.01 -44.17 31.42
C PRO A 206 57.58 -45.14 30.36
N HIS A 207 57.09 -46.38 30.26
CA HIS A 207 57.65 -47.43 29.39
C HIS A 207 56.83 -47.73 28.12
N LEU A 208 55.99 -46.80 27.67
CA LEU A 208 55.17 -46.95 26.45
C LEU A 208 55.67 -46.09 25.28
N TYR A 209 56.99 -46.02 25.13
CA TYR A 209 57.69 -45.60 23.91
C TYR A 209 58.88 -46.52 23.66
#